data_AF-A0A536LJN1-F1
#
_entry.id   AF-A0A536LJN1-F1
#
_cell.length_a   1.000
_cell.length_b   1.000
_cell.length_c   1.000
_cell.angle_alpha   90.00
_cell.angle_beta   90.00
_cell.angle_gamma   90.00
#
_symmetry.space_group_name_H-M   'P 1'
#
loop_
_entity.id
_entity.type
_entity.pdbx_description
1 polymer ?
#
loop_
_entity_poly.entity_id
_entity_poly.type
_entity_poly.pdbx_seq_one_letter_code
_entity_poly.pdbx_strand_id
1 'polypeptide(L)'
;MSIVAVGSIALDTIKTPFGQADDVVGGSLTYFAVAASYFTDVNLVAVVGQDFNEQHMQIFAGRRIDLQGLEHARGKTFRWGGEYSYNLNSRETLFTDLNVFERFQPVLPDSYREADIVFLGNMHPSLQLSVLDQVTSKRIVGMDSMNLWIETTSKELRDVLKRANILKLDDAEARQL
;
A
#
# COMPACT_ATOMS: atom_id res chain seq x y z
N MET A 1 3.14 -9.63 19.03
CA MET A 1 2.65 -10.11 17.73
C MET A 1 2.63 -8.90 16.82
N SER A 2 3.47 -8.86 15.79
CA SER A 2 3.54 -7.73 14.84
C SER A 2 2.87 -8.10 13.52
N ILE A 3 2.60 -7.09 12.68
CA ILE A 3 2.12 -7.27 11.30
C ILE A 3 3.18 -6.74 10.35
N VAL A 4 3.61 -7.54 9.38
CA VAL A 4 4.36 -7.03 8.22
C VAL A 4 3.38 -6.52 7.20
N ALA A 5 3.47 -5.24 6.87
CA ALA A 5 2.58 -4.58 5.93
C ALA A 5 3.38 -4.01 4.77
N VAL A 6 2.97 -4.33 3.55
CA VAL A 6 3.63 -3.91 2.31
C VAL A 6 2.63 -3.25 1.38
N GLY A 7 3.00 -2.16 0.72
CA GLY A 7 2.12 -1.44 -0.20
C GLY A 7 2.67 -0.08 -0.57
N SER A 8 1.81 0.80 -1.10
CA SER A 8 2.21 2.12 -1.57
C SER A 8 2.23 3.16 -0.44
N ILE A 9 3.24 4.03 -0.48
CA ILE A 9 3.24 5.35 0.16
C ILE A 9 3.24 6.37 -0.97
N ALA A 10 2.36 7.36 -0.89
CA ALA A 10 2.09 8.28 -1.99
C ALA A 10 2.09 9.74 -1.55
N LEU A 11 2.21 10.62 -2.53
CA LEU A 11 1.76 12.01 -2.44
C LEU A 11 0.58 12.19 -3.38
N ASP A 12 -0.61 12.36 -2.81
CA ASP A 12 -1.87 12.38 -3.54
C ASP A 12 -2.34 13.82 -3.82
N THR A 13 -2.97 14.03 -4.97
CA THR A 13 -3.80 15.21 -5.25
C THR A 13 -5.26 14.81 -5.15
N ILE A 14 -5.97 15.38 -4.17
CA ILE A 14 -7.36 15.06 -3.91
C ILE A 14 -8.22 16.28 -4.22
N LYS A 15 -9.16 16.11 -5.15
CA LYS A 15 -10.14 17.12 -5.53
C LYS A 15 -11.53 16.68 -5.13
N THR A 16 -12.31 17.62 -4.61
CA THR A 16 -13.74 17.48 -4.31
C THR A 16 -14.47 18.66 -4.95
N PRO A 17 -15.82 18.65 -4.99
CA PRO A 17 -16.58 19.82 -5.44
C PRO A 17 -16.38 21.06 -4.55
N PHE A 18 -15.79 20.91 -3.37
CA PHE A 18 -15.67 21.94 -2.35
C PHE A 18 -14.23 22.43 -2.14
N GLY A 19 -13.24 21.82 -2.79
CA GLY A 19 -11.84 22.19 -2.63
C GLY A 19 -10.88 21.11 -3.13
N GLN A 20 -9.60 21.46 -3.09
CA GLN A 20 -8.50 20.60 -3.53
C GLN A 20 -7.36 20.67 -2.51
N ALA A 21 -6.69 19.54 -2.32
CA ALA A 21 -5.44 19.44 -1.60
C ALA A 21 -4.41 18.70 -2.47
N ASP A 22 -3.23 19.29 -2.61
CA ASP A 22 -2.13 18.75 -3.40
C ASP A 22 -1.04 18.20 -2.50
N ASP A 23 -0.34 17.18 -2.99
CA ASP A 23 0.80 16.54 -2.35
C ASP A 23 0.53 16.11 -0.89
N VAL A 24 -0.68 15.63 -0.60
CA VAL A 24 -1.02 15.09 0.71
C VAL A 24 -0.49 13.67 0.86
N VAL A 25 0.03 13.33 2.04
CA VAL A 25 0.54 11.98 2.27
C VAL A 25 -0.60 10.97 2.18
N GLY A 26 -0.46 10.01 1.28
CA GLY A 26 -1.44 8.97 1.02
C GLY A 26 -0.80 7.62 0.75
N GLY A 27 -1.42 6.83 -0.13
CA GLY A 27 -1.01 5.45 -0.42
C GLY A 27 -1.60 4.44 0.55
N SER A 28 -1.90 3.24 0.04
CA SER A 28 -2.66 2.20 0.77
C SER A 28 -1.97 1.80 2.08
N LEU A 29 -0.64 1.70 2.06
CA LEU A 29 0.13 1.28 3.21
C LEU A 29 0.15 2.34 4.30
N THR A 30 0.16 3.63 3.95
CA THR A 30 0.13 4.70 4.95
C THR A 30 -1.15 4.61 5.78
N TYR A 31 -2.30 4.50 5.14
CA TYR A 31 -3.59 4.38 5.83
C TYR A 31 -3.64 3.12 6.70
N PHE A 32 -3.22 1.97 6.16
CA PHE A 32 -3.21 0.72 6.91
C PHE A 32 -2.28 0.80 8.13
N ALA A 33 -1.04 1.25 7.95
CA ALA A 33 -0.04 1.29 9.00
C ALA A 33 -0.44 2.23 10.14
N VAL A 34 -0.96 3.42 9.81
CA VAL A 34 -1.45 4.37 10.82
C VAL A 34 -2.60 3.76 11.61
N ALA A 35 -3.60 3.14 10.95
CA ALA A 35 -4.73 2.53 11.64
C ALA A 35 -4.32 1.32 12.49
N ALA A 36 -3.50 0.42 11.95
CA ALA A 36 -3.03 -0.78 12.65
C ALA A 36 -2.14 -0.44 13.85
N SER A 37 -1.39 0.67 13.80
CA SER A 37 -0.51 1.10 14.91
C SER A 37 -1.23 1.41 16.22
N TYR A 38 -2.55 1.62 16.19
CA TYR A 38 -3.37 1.76 17.40
C TYR A 38 -3.56 0.43 18.13
N PHE A 39 -3.41 -0.70 17.44
CA PHE A 39 -3.69 -2.03 17.97
C PHE A 39 -2.42 -2.85 18.16
N THR A 40 -1.42 -2.67 17.30
CA THR A 40 -0.22 -3.51 17.29
C THR A 40 1.00 -2.83 16.67
N ASP A 41 2.15 -3.50 16.72
CA ASP A 41 3.37 -3.08 16.04
C ASP A 41 3.30 -3.42 14.55
N VAL A 42 3.57 -2.43 13.70
CA VAL A 42 3.56 -2.54 12.24
C VAL A 42 4.99 -2.49 11.72
N ASN A 43 5.39 -3.54 11.01
CA ASN A 43 6.66 -3.62 10.29
C ASN A 43 6.42 -3.21 8.84
N LEU A 44 6.71 -1.96 8.52
CA LEU A 44 6.37 -1.35 7.23
C LEU A 44 7.44 -1.64 6.19
N VAL A 45 7.02 -2.06 4.99
CA VAL A 45 7.89 -2.23 3.81
C VAL A 45 7.33 -1.43 2.63
N ALA A 46 8.08 -0.44 2.15
CA ALA A 46 7.69 0.41 1.03
C ALA A 46 8.91 1.12 0.43
N VAL A 47 8.68 1.87 -0.64
CA VAL A 47 9.65 2.79 -1.21
C VAL A 47 9.06 4.20 -1.32
N VAL A 48 9.89 5.20 -1.06
CA VAL A 48 9.59 6.61 -1.31
C VAL A 48 10.71 7.26 -2.10
N GLY A 49 10.39 8.35 -2.80
CA GLY A 49 11.36 9.14 -3.56
C GLY A 49 12.05 10.19 -2.70
N GLN A 50 12.90 10.99 -3.34
CA GLN A 50 13.65 12.08 -2.71
C GLN A 50 12.77 13.28 -2.32
N ASP A 51 11.54 13.34 -2.86
CA ASP A 51 10.53 14.34 -2.54
C ASP A 51 9.69 13.99 -1.30
N PHE A 52 9.90 12.80 -0.70
CA PHE A 52 9.28 12.44 0.58
C PHE A 52 10.13 12.96 1.76
N ASN A 53 9.84 14.17 2.20
CA ASN A 53 10.63 14.90 3.19
C ASN A 53 10.23 14.58 4.65
N GLU A 54 10.96 15.18 5.59
CA GLU A 54 10.73 15.03 7.04
C GLU A 54 9.33 15.45 7.50
N GLN A 55 8.69 16.41 6.82
CA GLN A 55 7.32 16.81 7.14
C GLN A 55 6.34 15.69 6.78
N HIS A 56 6.54 15.01 5.65
CA HIS A 56 5.74 13.84 5.28
C HIS A 56 5.98 12.67 6.25
N MET A 57 7.23 12.47 6.68
CA MET A 57 7.59 11.43 7.66
C MET A 57 6.89 11.58 9.02
N GLN A 58 6.45 12.80 9.38
CA GLN A 58 5.74 13.03 10.65
C GLN A 58 4.45 12.20 10.78
N ILE A 59 3.86 11.72 9.68
CA ILE A 59 2.69 10.85 9.75
C ILE A 59 2.95 9.57 10.57
N PHE A 60 4.19 9.07 10.54
CA PHE A 60 4.63 7.85 11.23
C PHE A 60 5.25 8.12 12.62
N ALA A 61 5.63 9.38 12.89
CA ALA A 61 6.32 9.75 14.12
C ALA A 61 5.48 9.47 15.38
N GLY A 62 6.11 8.87 16.40
CA GLY A 62 5.46 8.54 17.67
C GLY A 62 4.45 7.38 17.61
N ARG A 63 4.39 6.66 16.48
CA ARG A 63 3.50 5.49 16.29
C ARG A 63 4.28 4.19 16.41
N ARG A 64 3.56 3.10 16.63
CA ARG A 64 4.11 1.72 16.65
C ARG A 64 4.35 1.21 15.22
N ILE A 65 5.19 1.92 14.47
CA ILE A 65 5.50 1.65 13.07
C ILE A 65 7.03 1.60 12.93
N ASP A 66 7.57 0.42 12.62
CA ASP A 66 8.97 0.23 12.29
C ASP A 66 9.20 0.49 10.79
N LEU A 67 10.13 1.39 10.51
CA LEU A 67 10.47 1.89 9.18
C LEU A 67 11.76 1.29 8.62
N GLN A 68 12.33 0.24 9.24
CA GLN A 68 13.52 -0.44 8.69
C GLN A 68 13.31 -0.97 7.26
N GLY A 69 12.07 -1.27 6.86
CA GLY A 69 11.72 -1.69 5.51
C GLY A 69 11.36 -0.54 4.55
N LEU A 70 11.50 0.72 4.98
CA LEU A 70 11.25 1.89 4.12
C LEU A 70 12.51 2.24 3.30
N GLU A 71 12.45 2.00 2.00
CA GLU A 71 13.49 2.38 1.06
C GLU A 71 13.34 3.85 0.62
N HIS A 72 14.45 4.60 0.65
CA HIS A 72 14.54 5.90 -0.01
C HIS A 72 15.30 5.76 -1.33
N ALA A 73 14.56 5.80 -2.44
CA ALA A 73 15.09 5.62 -3.78
C ALA A 73 15.33 6.95 -4.50
N ARG A 74 16.23 6.95 -5.50
CA ARG A 74 16.41 8.09 -6.40
C ARG A 74 15.20 8.22 -7.32
N GLY A 75 14.58 9.40 -7.36
CA GLY A 75 13.37 9.66 -8.14
C GLY A 75 12.27 10.30 -7.30
N LYS A 76 11.06 10.33 -7.86
CA LYS A 76 9.86 10.86 -7.20
C LYS A 76 9.10 9.75 -6.48
N THR A 77 8.38 10.11 -5.43
CA THR A 77 7.45 9.23 -4.72
C THR A 77 6.28 8.88 -5.63
N PHE A 78 5.64 7.72 -5.42
CA PHE A 78 4.39 7.38 -6.11
C PHE A 78 3.37 8.53 -5.97
N ARG A 79 2.63 8.85 -7.04
CA ARG A 79 1.61 9.88 -7.01
C ARG A 79 0.30 9.40 -7.61
N TRP A 80 -0.80 9.80 -6.99
CA TRP A 80 -2.14 9.52 -7.48
C TRP A 80 -3.01 10.77 -7.38
N GLY A 81 -3.78 11.02 -8.43
CA GLY A 81 -4.73 12.12 -8.50
C GLY A 81 -6.15 11.61 -8.57
N GLY A 82 -7.02 12.07 -7.67
CA GLY A 82 -8.42 11.65 -7.62
C GLY A 82 -9.40 12.81 -7.52
N GLU A 83 -10.49 12.75 -8.29
CA GLU A 83 -11.61 13.68 -8.18
C GLU A 83 -12.86 12.96 -7.67
N TYR A 84 -13.34 13.37 -6.50
CA TYR A 84 -14.58 12.90 -5.92
C TYR A 84 -15.77 13.64 -6.51
N SER A 85 -16.86 12.91 -6.75
CA SER A 85 -18.13 13.52 -7.19
C SER A 85 -18.91 14.14 -6.02
N TYR A 86 -20.05 14.78 -6.29
CA TYR A 86 -20.95 15.35 -5.28
C TYR A 86 -21.54 14.32 -4.29
N ASN A 87 -21.51 13.02 -4.62
CA ASN A 87 -21.90 11.98 -3.67
C ASN A 87 -20.81 11.67 -2.61
N LEU A 88 -19.61 12.24 -2.76
CA LEU A 88 -18.44 12.08 -1.90
C LEU A 88 -18.02 10.63 -1.66
N ASN A 89 -18.37 9.73 -2.58
CA ASN A 89 -18.04 8.32 -2.53
C ASN A 89 -17.32 7.87 -3.80
N SER A 90 -17.98 8.03 -4.95
CA SER A 90 -17.38 7.68 -6.24
C SER A 90 -16.31 8.70 -6.61
N ARG A 91 -15.19 8.18 -7.14
CA ARG A 91 -14.06 8.98 -7.59
C ARG A 91 -13.61 8.58 -8.98
N GLU A 92 -13.11 9.55 -9.72
CA GLU A 92 -12.36 9.34 -10.95
C GLU A 92 -10.86 9.42 -10.63
N THR A 93 -10.07 8.50 -11.20
CA THR A 93 -8.60 8.63 -11.17
C THR A 93 -8.17 9.52 -12.32
N LEU A 94 -7.61 10.68 -11.99
CA LEU A 94 -7.11 11.66 -12.96
C LEU A 94 -5.74 11.25 -13.50
N PHE A 95 -4.86 10.75 -12.62
CA PHE A 95 -3.53 10.26 -12.98
C PHE A 95 -3.01 9.25 -11.94
N THR A 96 -2.09 8.40 -12.39
CA THR A 96 -1.34 7.46 -11.55
C THR A 96 0.10 7.42 -12.05
N ASP A 97 1.03 7.98 -11.27
CA ASP A 97 2.45 7.97 -11.57
C ASP A 97 3.16 7.00 -10.62
N LEU A 98 3.54 5.82 -11.12
CA LEU A 98 4.20 4.80 -10.29
C LEU A 98 5.54 5.29 -9.72
N ASN A 99 6.30 6.08 -10.50
CA ASN A 99 7.61 6.63 -10.14
C ASN A 99 8.54 5.57 -9.53
N VAL A 100 9.16 5.81 -8.36
CA VAL A 100 10.06 4.83 -7.71
C VAL A 100 9.39 3.46 -7.48
N PHE A 101 8.06 3.43 -7.36
CA PHE A 101 7.30 2.20 -7.19
C PHE A 101 7.34 1.28 -8.41
N GLU A 102 7.57 1.82 -9.62
CA GLU A 102 7.68 1.05 -10.87
C GLU A 102 8.84 0.04 -10.81
N ARG A 103 9.94 0.42 -10.14
CA ARG A 103 11.18 -0.38 -10.05
C ARG A 103 11.34 -1.03 -8.69
N PHE A 104 10.36 -0.87 -7.81
CA PHE A 104 10.42 -1.36 -6.46
C PHE A 104 10.43 -2.89 -6.42
N GLN A 105 11.37 -3.44 -5.68
CA GLN A 105 11.40 -4.86 -5.34
C GLN A 105 11.41 -4.96 -3.82
N PRO A 106 10.28 -5.31 -3.17
CA PRO A 106 10.21 -5.33 -1.72
C PRO A 106 11.18 -6.37 -1.18
N VAL A 107 12.12 -5.93 -0.34
CA VAL A 107 13.05 -6.79 0.39
C VAL A 107 12.70 -6.71 1.88
N LEU A 108 12.33 -7.84 2.47
CA LEU A 108 12.02 -7.89 3.89
C LEU A 108 13.33 -7.94 4.70
N PRO A 109 13.52 -7.00 5.65
CA PRO A 109 14.52 -7.15 6.71
C PRO A 109 14.40 -8.51 7.39
N ASP A 110 15.51 -9.09 7.85
CA ASP A 110 15.50 -10.44 8.44
C ASP A 110 14.55 -10.52 9.65
N SER A 111 14.49 -9.45 10.46
CA SER A 111 13.58 -9.32 11.60
C SER A 111 12.09 -9.37 11.23
N TYR A 112 11.74 -9.13 9.96
CA TYR A 112 10.36 -9.10 9.49
C TYR A 112 9.90 -10.47 8.97
N ARG A 113 10.82 -11.37 8.60
CA ARG A 113 10.49 -12.61 7.90
C ARG A 113 9.73 -13.64 8.75
N GLU A 114 9.82 -13.53 10.07
CA GLU A 114 9.13 -14.42 11.03
C GLU A 114 7.74 -13.92 11.44
N ALA A 115 7.22 -12.86 10.80
CA ALA A 115 5.95 -12.25 11.20
C ALA A 115 4.74 -13.17 10.92
N ASP A 116 4.00 -13.50 11.99
CA ASP A 116 2.82 -14.38 11.90
C ASP A 116 1.68 -13.82 11.02
N ILE A 117 1.62 -12.50 10.86
CA ILE A 117 0.58 -11.80 10.10
C ILE A 117 1.25 -10.95 9.02
N VAL A 118 0.76 -11.12 7.79
CA VAL A 118 1.17 -10.36 6.62
C VAL A 118 -0.03 -9.62 6.06
N PHE A 119 0.12 -8.33 5.78
CA PHE A 119 -0.84 -7.54 5.04
C PHE A 119 -0.24 -7.09 3.70
N LEU A 120 -0.84 -7.55 2.61
CA LEU A 120 -0.48 -7.19 1.24
C LEU A 120 -1.42 -6.08 0.78
N GLY A 121 -1.00 -4.84 1.00
CA GLY A 121 -1.71 -3.67 0.51
C GLY A 121 -1.69 -3.59 -1.02
N ASN A 122 -2.50 -2.67 -1.54
CA ASN A 122 -2.74 -2.51 -2.96
C ASN A 122 -1.44 -2.17 -3.70
N MET A 123 -0.98 -3.10 -4.52
CA MET A 123 0.18 -3.00 -5.40
C MET A 123 0.14 -4.11 -6.46
N HIS A 124 1.08 -4.07 -7.40
CA HIS A 124 1.16 -5.08 -8.45
C HIS A 124 1.20 -6.51 -7.86
N PRO A 125 0.35 -7.46 -8.32
CA PRO A 125 0.24 -8.78 -7.69
C PRO A 125 1.54 -9.59 -7.65
N SER A 126 2.44 -9.42 -8.62
CA SER A 126 3.77 -10.06 -8.57
C SER A 126 4.63 -9.61 -7.38
N LEU A 127 4.50 -8.35 -6.94
CA LEU A 127 5.17 -7.85 -5.73
C LEU A 127 4.52 -8.43 -4.47
N GLN A 128 3.20 -8.63 -4.49
CA GLN A 128 2.50 -9.32 -3.39
C GLN A 128 2.99 -10.78 -3.25
N LEU A 129 3.18 -11.48 -4.37
CA LEU A 129 3.76 -12.83 -4.39
C LEU A 129 5.20 -12.84 -3.87
N SER A 130 6.05 -11.91 -4.31
CA SER A 130 7.46 -11.88 -3.89
C SER A 130 7.63 -11.64 -2.40
N VAL A 131 6.75 -10.84 -1.77
CA VAL A 131 6.69 -10.69 -0.31
C VAL A 131 6.33 -12.01 0.35
N LEU A 132 5.29 -12.69 -0.15
CA LEU A 132 4.84 -13.96 0.42
C LEU A 132 5.88 -15.08 0.32
N ASP A 133 6.82 -14.98 -0.60
CA ASP A 133 7.92 -15.95 -0.76
C ASP A 133 9.09 -15.69 0.20
N GLN A 134 9.18 -14.49 0.77
CA GLN A 134 10.22 -14.11 1.74
C GLN A 134 9.85 -14.42 3.20
N VAL A 135 8.56 -14.55 3.51
CA VAL A 135 8.07 -14.80 4.87
C VAL A 135 8.15 -16.29 5.20
N THR A 136 8.75 -16.64 6.34
CA THR A 136 9.02 -18.02 6.77
C THR A 136 7.93 -18.60 7.68
N SER A 137 7.27 -17.76 8.49
CA SER A 137 6.10 -18.11 9.30
C SER A 137 4.93 -17.24 8.83
N LYS A 138 3.89 -17.82 8.24
CA LYS A 138 2.66 -17.05 7.91
C LYS A 138 1.43 -17.80 8.38
N ARG A 139 0.73 -17.23 9.36
CA ARG A 139 -0.52 -17.77 9.89
C ARG A 139 -1.73 -17.12 9.24
N ILE A 140 -1.67 -15.80 9.04
CA ILE A 140 -2.75 -15.03 8.43
C ILE A 140 -2.17 -14.08 7.40
N VAL A 141 -2.67 -14.18 6.17
CA VAL A 141 -2.38 -13.27 5.06
C VAL A 141 -3.66 -12.50 4.73
N GLY A 142 -3.65 -11.21 5.03
CA GLY A 142 -4.67 -10.28 4.54
C GLY A 142 -4.18 -9.57 3.27
N MET A 143 -5.10 -9.24 2.37
CA MET A 143 -4.78 -8.45 1.18
C MET A 143 -5.93 -7.54 0.77
N ASP A 144 -5.58 -6.47 0.07
CA ASP A 144 -6.49 -5.72 -0.80
C ASP A 144 -5.89 -5.59 -2.21
N SER A 145 -6.67 -4.99 -3.13
CA SER A 145 -6.31 -4.78 -4.53
C SER A 145 -6.98 -3.50 -5.04
N MET A 146 -6.96 -3.27 -6.35
CA MET A 146 -7.75 -2.24 -7.01
C MET A 146 -8.17 -2.68 -8.42
N ASN A 147 -9.16 -1.99 -8.97
CA ASN A 147 -9.65 -2.17 -10.35
C ASN A 147 -8.52 -2.30 -11.39
N LEU A 148 -7.47 -1.47 -11.31
CA LEU A 148 -6.32 -1.54 -12.23
C LEU A 148 -5.70 -2.95 -12.29
N TRP A 149 -5.46 -3.59 -11.15
CA TRP A 149 -4.83 -4.92 -11.11
C TRP A 149 -5.83 -6.04 -11.45
N ILE A 150 -7.11 -5.84 -11.11
CA ILE A 150 -8.18 -6.76 -11.52
C ILE A 150 -8.27 -6.82 -13.05
N GLU A 151 -8.13 -5.67 -13.73
CA GLU A 151 -8.19 -5.59 -15.20
C GLU A 151 -6.90 -6.05 -15.88
N THR A 152 -5.74 -5.58 -15.42
CA THR A 152 -4.47 -5.71 -16.17
C THR A 152 -3.66 -6.95 -15.82
N THR A 153 -3.80 -7.49 -14.60
CA THR A 153 -2.94 -8.57 -14.07
C THR A 153 -3.75 -9.64 -13.33
N SER A 154 -4.92 -9.96 -13.89
CA SER A 154 -5.89 -10.88 -13.28
C SER A 154 -5.33 -12.28 -12.99
N LYS A 155 -4.39 -12.77 -13.80
CA LYS A 155 -3.78 -14.09 -13.60
C LYS A 155 -2.91 -14.11 -12.34
N GLU A 156 -2.01 -13.15 -12.21
CA GLU A 156 -1.13 -12.99 -11.06
C GLU A 156 -1.94 -12.70 -9.80
N LEU A 157 -3.00 -11.88 -9.90
CA LEU A 157 -3.93 -11.63 -8.79
C LEU A 157 -4.58 -12.93 -8.30
N ARG A 158 -5.03 -13.81 -9.20
CA ARG A 158 -5.57 -15.13 -8.83
C ARG A 158 -4.54 -16.01 -8.11
N ASP A 159 -3.25 -15.87 -8.41
CA ASP A 159 -2.20 -16.60 -7.70
C ASP A 159 -1.94 -16.06 -6.30
N VAL A 160 -2.07 -14.73 -6.07
CA VAL A 160 -2.05 -14.16 -4.72
C VAL A 160 -3.26 -14.63 -3.92
N LEU A 161 -4.45 -14.62 -4.51
CA LEU A 161 -5.71 -15.01 -3.86
C LEU A 161 -5.69 -16.44 -3.32
N LYS A 162 -5.02 -17.38 -4.02
CA LYS A 162 -4.84 -18.77 -3.53
C LYS A 162 -4.02 -18.86 -2.24
N ARG A 163 -3.25 -17.82 -1.91
CA ARG A 163 -2.34 -17.76 -0.77
C ARG A 163 -2.81 -16.78 0.32
N ALA A 164 -3.93 -16.09 0.09
CA ALA A 164 -4.52 -15.16 1.03
C ALA A 164 -5.60 -15.82 1.89
N ASN A 165 -5.69 -15.43 3.16
CA ASN A 165 -6.75 -15.87 4.06
C ASN A 165 -7.92 -14.87 4.09
N ILE A 166 -7.62 -13.58 3.90
CA ILE A 166 -8.59 -12.48 3.97
C ILE A 166 -8.40 -11.59 2.75
N LEU A 167 -9.47 -11.34 2.01
CA LEU A 167 -9.52 -10.38 0.91
C LEU A 167 -10.46 -9.23 1.31
N LYS A 168 -9.97 -8.00 1.26
CA LYS A 168 -10.78 -6.78 1.36
C LYS A 168 -10.93 -6.18 -0.03
N LEU A 169 -12.17 -5.94 -0.44
CA LEU A 169 -12.55 -5.21 -1.64
C LEU A 169 -13.74 -4.29 -1.32
N ASP A 170 -13.93 -3.25 -2.12
CA ASP A 170 -15.24 -2.58 -2.18
C ASP A 170 -16.24 -3.35 -3.08
N ASP A 171 -17.48 -2.86 -3.15
CA ASP A 171 -18.55 -3.55 -3.89
C ASP A 171 -18.40 -3.46 -5.41
N ALA A 172 -17.68 -2.46 -5.93
CA ALA A 172 -17.39 -2.35 -7.36
C ALA A 172 -16.30 -3.36 -7.76
N GLU A 173 -15.21 -3.40 -7.01
CA GLU A 173 -14.11 -4.35 -7.20
C GLU A 173 -14.59 -5.80 -7.08
N ALA A 174 -15.45 -6.09 -6.09
CA ALA A 174 -15.99 -7.43 -5.88
C ALA A 174 -16.90 -7.91 -7.04
N ARG A 175 -17.61 -7.00 -7.73
CA ARG A 175 -18.41 -7.35 -8.92
C ARG A 175 -17.55 -7.53 -10.17
N GLN A 176 -16.37 -6.93 -10.19
CA GLN A 176 -15.45 -6.98 -11.32
C GLN A 176 -14.59 -8.25 -11.36
N LEU A 177 -14.24 -8.80 -10.19
CA LEU A 177 -13.37 -9.97 -10.00
C LEU A 177 -14.02 -11.32 -10.39
#